data_AF-A0AAP0Q2D2-F1
#
_entry.id   AF-A0AAP0Q2D2-F1
#
_cell.length_a   1.000
_cell.length_b   1.000
_cell.length_c   1.000
_cell.angle_alpha   90.00
_cell.angle_beta   90.00
_cell.angle_gamma   90.00
#
_symmetry.space_group_name_H-M   'P 1'
#
loop_
_entity.id
_entity.type
_entity.pdbx_description
1 polymer ?
#
loop_
_entity_poly.entity_id
_entity_poly.type
_entity_poly.pdbx_seq_one_letter_code
_entity_poly.pdbx_strand_id
1 'polypeptide(L)' 'MASAIEVLGMSLPYSSSTPMEDPLKLVECHSAGKHLLDLIKMDLKPRDIITRKSLRNAMVIVMALGGSTNAVLHLIAIAR' A
#
# COMPACT_ATOMS: atom_id res chain seq x y z
N MET A 1 3.23 -9.14 -0.24
CA MET A 1 3.14 -7.90 0.55
C MET A 1 2.71 -6.70 -0.28
N ALA A 2 3.23 -6.49 -1.50
CA ALA A 2 2.86 -5.34 -2.35
C ALA A 2 1.33 -5.12 -2.47
N SER A 3 0.56 -6.13 -2.88
CA SER A 3 -0.90 -6.01 -3.01
C SER A 3 -1.62 -5.68 -1.70
N ALA A 4 -1.12 -6.19 -0.57
CA ALA A 4 -1.67 -5.88 0.74
C ALA A 4 -1.42 -4.41 1.13
N ILE A 5 -0.25 -3.86 0.79
CA ILE A 5 0.16 -2.48 1.11
C ILE A 5 -0.59 -1.46 0.23
N GLU A 6 -0.84 -1.80 -1.04
CA GLU A 6 -1.69 -0.96 -1.91
C GLU A 6 -3.12 -0.87 -1.36
N VAL A 7 -3.72 -2.01 -0.97
CA VAL A 7 -5.06 -2.03 -0.37
C VAL A 7 -5.09 -1.41 1.04
N LEU A 8 -3.97 -1.43 1.76
CA LEU A 8 -3.80 -0.70 3.03
C LEU A 8 -3.87 0.82 2.82
N GLY A 9 -3.64 1.30 1.59
CA GLY A 9 -3.62 2.72 1.23
C GLY A 9 -2.22 3.35 1.31
N MET A 10 -1.17 2.54 1.42
CA MET A 10 0.22 3.00 1.58
C MET A 10 1.03 2.98 0.28
N SER A 11 0.41 2.63 -0.84
CA SER A 11 0.99 2.72 -2.18
C SER A 11 -0.04 3.30 -3.14
N LEU A 12 0.45 3.90 -4.23
CA LEU A 12 -0.44 4.42 -5.27
C LEU A 12 -1.15 3.26 -5.98
N PRO A 13 -2.35 3.49 -6.54
CA PRO A 13 -3.03 2.50 -7.37
C PRO A 13 -2.10 1.98 -8.47
N TYR A 14 -2.21 0.68 -8.76
CA TYR A 14 -1.41 -0.09 -9.72
C TYR A 14 0.03 -0.40 -9.30
N SER A 15 0.52 0.17 -8.18
CA SER A 15 1.91 -0.02 -7.76
C SER A 15 2.29 -1.49 -7.56
N SER A 16 1.37 -2.30 -7.04
CA SER A 16 1.60 -3.72 -6.77
C SER A 16 1.51 -4.63 -7.99
N SER A 17 0.94 -4.15 -9.10
CA SER A 17 0.70 -4.94 -10.31
C SER A 17 1.57 -4.54 -11.50
N THR A 18 2.00 -3.28 -11.59
CA THR A 18 2.84 -2.80 -12.69
C THR A 18 4.21 -3.50 -12.65
N PRO A 19 4.60 -4.22 -13.71
CA PRO A 19 5.90 -4.87 -13.79
C PRO A 19 7.06 -3.88 -13.65
N MET A 20 8.22 -4.37 -13.20
CA MET A 20 9.38 -3.52 -12.95
C MET A 20 9.90 -2.83 -14.21
N GLU A 21 9.95 -3.55 -15.34
CA GLU A 21 10.45 -3.03 -16.63
C GLU A 21 9.42 -2.20 -17.40
N ASP A 22 8.18 -2.12 -16.91
CA ASP A 22 7.14 -1.34 -17.55
C ASP A 22 7.43 0.17 -17.38
N PRO A 23 7.41 0.97 -18.47
CA PRO A 23 7.59 2.42 -18.39
C PRO A 23 6.66 3.13 -17.39
N LEU A 24 5.46 2.58 -17.15
CA LEU A 24 4.52 3.09 -16.16
C LEU A 24 5.10 3.10 -14.74
N LYS A 25 6.03 2.20 -14.41
CA LYS A 25 6.69 2.19 -13.09
C LYS A 25 7.56 3.43 -12.88
N LEU A 26 8.28 3.88 -13.93
CA LEU A 26 9.04 5.13 -13.88
C LEU A 26 8.12 6.34 -13.76
N VAL A 27 7.01 6.34 -14.50
CA VAL A 27 5.98 7.40 -14.41
C VAL A 27 5.42 7.48 -12.99
N GLU A 28 5.10 6.35 -12.37
CA GLU A 28 4.64 6.28 -10.98
C GLU A 28 5.67 6.90 -10.03
N CYS A 29 6.95 6.51 -10.13
CA CYS A 29 8.03 7.06 -9.31
C CYS A 29 8.14 8.58 -9.40
N HIS A 30 8.03 9.16 -10.61
CA HIS A 30 8.04 10.61 -10.80
C HIS A 30 6.80 11.29 -10.19
N SER A 31 5.64 10.64 -10.26
CA SER A 31 4.39 11.18 -9.70
C SER A 31 4.32 11.13 -8.17
N ALA A 32 5.03 10.20 -7.53
CA ALA A 32 4.98 9.99 -6.09
C ALA A 32 5.32 11.25 -5.27
N GLY A 33 6.26 12.07 -5.74
CA GLY A 33 6.62 13.34 -5.09
C GLY A 33 5.46 14.35 -5.05
N LYS A 34 4.65 14.39 -6.12
CA LYS A 34 3.45 15.25 -6.16
C LYS A 34 2.43 14.80 -5.11
N HIS A 35 2.16 13.49 -5.04
CA HIS A 35 1.25 12.94 -4.03
C HIS A 35 1.75 13.17 -2.60
N LEU A 36 3.05 13.00 -2.35
CA LEU A 36 3.62 13.28 -1.04
C LEU A 36 3.45 14.73 -0.61
N LEU A 37 3.65 15.69 -1.53
CA LEU A 37 3.41 17.11 -1.25
C LEU A 37 1.94 17.36 -0.87
N ASP A 38 1.01 16.72 -1.55
CA ASP A 38 -0.42 16.84 -1.23
C ASP A 38 -0.75 16.23 0.15
N LEU A 39 -0.15 15.09 0.50
CA LEU A 39 -0.28 14.48 1.84
C LEU A 39 0.23 15.41 2.94
N ILE A 40 1.38 16.08 2.71
CA ILE A 40 1.94 17.07 3.66
C ILE A 40 0.99 18.25 3.84
N LYS A 41 0.44 18.79 2.75
CA LYS A 41 -0.54 19.90 2.82
C LYS A 41 -1.81 19.53 3.58
N MET A 42 -2.24 18.27 3.48
CA MET A 42 -3.41 17.74 4.19
C MET A 42 -3.11 17.31 5.62
N ASP A 43 -1.83 17.33 6.04
CA ASP A 43 -1.36 16.68 7.27
C ASP A 43 -1.87 15.23 7.42
N LEU A 44 -1.95 14.50 6.29
CA LEU A 44 -2.44 13.12 6.27
C LEU A 44 -1.27 12.17 6.56
N LYS A 45 -1.26 11.59 7.76
CA LYS A 45 -0.15 10.79 8.30
C LYS A 45 -0.43 9.29 8.15
N PRO A 46 0.60 8.42 8.25
CA PRO A 46 0.40 6.98 8.20
C PRO A 46 -0.62 6.43 9.19
N ARG A 47 -0.74 7.01 10.40
CA ARG A 47 -1.76 6.58 11.39
C ARG A 47 -3.19 6.95 11.01
N ASP A 48 -3.37 7.93 10.13
CA ASP A 48 -4.68 8.31 9.62
C ASP A 48 -5.13 7.36 8.50
N ILE A 49 -4.18 6.74 7.79
CA ILE A 49 -4.41 5.77 6.70
C ILE A 49 -4.46 4.33 7.24
N ILE A 50 -3.48 3.95 8.09
CA ILE A 50 -3.34 2.63 8.70
C ILE A 50 -4.26 2.55 9.92
N THR A 51 -5.50 2.18 9.66
CA THR A 51 -6.57 2.02 10.64
C THR A 51 -6.95 0.55 10.76
N ARG A 52 -7.75 0.20 11.76
CA ARG A 52 -8.32 -1.15 11.87
C ARG A 52 -9.09 -1.58 10.62
N LYS A 53 -9.72 -0.62 9.93
CA LYS A 53 -10.48 -0.87 8.70
C LYS A 53 -9.54 -1.16 7.52
N SER A 54 -8.50 -0.36 7.31
CA SER A 54 -7.56 -0.60 6.20
C SER A 54 -6.71 -1.85 6.43
N LEU A 55 -6.32 -2.16 7.67
CA LEU A 55 -5.70 -3.45 8.02
C LEU A 55 -6.63 -4.63 7.69
N ARG A 56 -7.94 -4.49 7.94
CA ARG A 56 -8.92 -5.51 7.53
C ARG A 56 -8.98 -5.66 6.01
N ASN A 57 -8.98 -4.55 5.27
CA ASN A 57 -8.95 -4.62 3.80
C ASN A 57 -7.69 -5.33 3.30
N ALA A 58 -6.53 -5.05 3.90
CA ALA A 58 -5.28 -5.74 3.58
C ALA A 58 -5.35 -7.25 3.85
N MET A 59 -6.02 -7.68 4.94
CA MET A 59 -6.26 -9.11 5.19
C MET A 59 -7.22 -9.72 4.16
N VAL A 60 -8.27 -9.01 3.74
CA VAL A 60 -9.22 -9.49 2.73
C VAL A 60 -8.51 -9.77 1.40
N ILE A 61 -7.64 -8.87 0.94
CA ILE A 61 -6.93 -9.09 -0.32
C ILE A 61 -5.90 -10.24 -0.21
N VAL A 62 -5.27 -10.41 0.95
CA VAL A 62 -4.40 -11.57 1.20
C VAL A 62 -5.20 -12.87 1.07
N MET A 63 -6.40 -12.94 1.63
CA MET A 63 -7.25 -14.13 1.51
C MET A 63 -7.75 -14.35 0.07
N ALA A 64 -8.20 -13.29 -0.59
CA ALA A 64 -8.75 -13.36 -1.94
C ALA A 64 -7.73 -13.82 -2.99
N LEU A 65 -6.45 -13.44 -2.82
CA LEU A 65 -5.38 -13.78 -3.76
C LEU A 65 -4.59 -15.04 -3.35
N GLY A 66 -4.94 -15.71 -2.25
CA GLY A 66 -4.14 -16.83 -1.74
C GLY A 66 -2.72 -16.41 -1.34
N GLY A 67 -2.59 -15.24 -0.70
CA GLY A 67 -1.31 -14.64 -0.34
C GLY A 67 -0.51 -15.47 0.67
N SER A 68 0.81 -15.23 0.69
CA SER A 68 1.76 -15.92 1.57
C SER A 68 1.38 -15.84 3.06
N THR A 69 1.60 -16.93 3.80
CA THR A 69 1.46 -16.98 5.27
C THR A 69 2.32 -15.94 6.00
N ASN A 70 3.43 -15.49 5.41
CA ASN A 70 4.26 -14.40 5.95
C ASN A 70 3.50 -13.08 6.09
N ALA A 71 2.39 -12.90 5.37
CA ALA A 71 1.52 -11.73 5.56
C ALA A 71 0.97 -11.63 6.99
N VAL A 72 0.79 -12.76 7.70
CA VAL A 72 0.37 -12.76 9.11
C VAL A 72 1.41 -12.05 9.97
N LEU A 73 2.70 -12.40 9.82
CA LEU A 73 3.80 -11.80 10.58
C LEU A 73 3.90 -10.30 10.29
N HIS A 74 3.90 -9.94 9.00
CA HIS A 74 4.12 -8.56 8.59
C HIS A 74 2.94 -7.64 8.94
N LEU A 75 1.69 -8.08 8.78
CA LEU A 75 0.53 -7.26 9.14
C LEU A 75 0.41 -7.04 10.65
N ILE A 76 0.77 -8.04 11.47
CA ILE A 76 0.87 -7.86 12.91
C ILE A 76 1.96 -6.84 13.23
N ALA A 77 3.16 -6.99 12.65
CA ALA A 77 4.27 -6.07 12.88
C ALA A 77 3.96 -4.62 12.46
N ILE A 78 3.25 -4.42 11.33
CA ILE A 78 2.81 -3.10 10.86
C ILE A 78 1.78 -2.48 11.81
N ALA A 79 0.92 -3.29 12.42
CA ALA A 79 -0.12 -2.83 13.33
C ALA A 79 0.37 -2.53 14.75
N ARG A 80 1.60 -2.94 15.11
CA ARG A 80 2.23 -2.69 16.40
C ARG A 80 2.90 -1.32 16.44
#